data_AF-A0A1I7ZZG0-F1
#
_entry.id   AF-A0A1I7ZZG0-F1
#
_cell.length_a   1.000
_cell.length_b   1.000
_cell.length_c   1.000
_cell.angle_alpha   90.00
_cell.angle_beta   90.00
_cell.angle_gamma   90.00
#
_symmetry.space_group_name_H-M   'P 1'
#
loop_
_entity.id
_entity.type
_entity.pdbx_description
1 polymer ?
#
loop_
_entity_poly.entity_id
_entity_poly.type
_entity_poly.pdbx_seq_one_letter_code
_entity_poly.pdbx_strand_id
1 'polypeptide(L)'
;MRWLLLLSLSAPLLCDIYLLSLPEGTIVYGKAGDVTTASDDPRDCVSQWDASNSLPKTFVYNSRSKTCTALTSVFGTREGSNDEEAFLIQESTQNLCPTNATEAVEKLIGRALI
;
A
#
# COMPACT_ATOMS: atom_id res chain seq x y z
N MET A 1 20.08 -31.82 31.16
CA MET A 1 19.01 -30.81 31.07
C MET A 1 19.60 -29.45 30.68
N ARG A 2 20.02 -29.29 29.41
CA ARG A 2 20.79 -28.10 28.97
C ARG A 2 20.49 -27.76 27.50
N TRP A 3 19.26 -28.05 27.06
CA TRP A 3 18.86 -27.98 25.64
C TRP A 3 17.58 -27.18 25.40
N LEU A 4 17.13 -26.40 26.39
CA LEU A 4 15.91 -25.59 26.33
C LEU A 4 16.17 -24.09 26.05
N LEU A 5 17.42 -23.69 25.77
CA LEU A 5 17.79 -22.28 25.62
C LEU A 5 17.96 -21.80 24.16
N LEU A 6 17.55 -22.58 23.15
CA LEU A 6 17.76 -22.26 21.73
C LEU A 6 16.49 -21.84 20.96
N LEU A 7 15.36 -21.61 21.64
CA LEU A 7 14.09 -21.22 20.99
C LEU A 7 13.80 -19.70 21.02
N SER A 8 14.72 -18.86 21.50
CA SER A 8 14.56 -17.42 21.44
C SER A 8 15.23 -16.84 20.18
N LEU A 9 14.60 -15.81 19.60
CA LEU A 9 14.99 -15.02 18.42
C LEU A 9 14.37 -15.42 17.06
N SER A 10 13.06 -15.55 17.02
CA SER A 10 12.31 -14.99 15.88
C SER A 10 11.01 -14.40 16.39
N ALA A 11 11.10 -13.23 17.04
CA ALA A 11 9.92 -12.38 17.09
C ALA A 11 9.78 -11.82 15.67
N PRO A 12 8.75 -12.18 14.88
CA PRO A 12 8.45 -11.38 13.71
C PRO A 12 8.20 -9.96 14.23
N LEU A 13 9.01 -9.01 13.78
CA LEU A 13 8.67 -7.60 13.91
C LEU A 13 7.35 -7.44 13.17
N LEU A 14 6.23 -7.47 13.91
CA LEU A 14 4.90 -7.18 13.38
C LEU A 14 4.92 -5.70 12.96
N CYS A 15 5.35 -5.43 11.74
CA CYS A 15 5.12 -4.13 11.12
C CYS A 15 3.63 -4.08 10.79
N ASP A 16 2.90 -3.25 11.53
CA ASP A 16 1.51 -2.98 11.20
C ASP A 16 1.44 -2.22 9.86
N ILE A 17 0.62 -2.72 8.94
CA ILE A 17 0.37 -2.10 7.64
C ILE A 17 -0.92 -1.28 7.68
N TYR A 18 -0.81 -0.01 7.34
CA TYR A 18 -1.93 0.93 7.29
C TYR A 18 -2.23 1.35 5.87
N LEU A 19 -3.52 1.41 5.57
CA LEU A 19 -4.05 1.97 4.33
C LEU A 19 -4.58 3.37 4.60
N LEU A 20 -3.98 4.33 3.92
CA LEU A 20 -4.46 5.70 3.90
C LEU A 20 -5.17 5.96 2.56
N SER A 21 -6.49 6.12 2.60
CA SER A 21 -7.29 6.45 1.42
C SER A 21 -7.01 7.86 0.94
N LEU A 22 -6.99 8.04 -0.38
CA LEU A 22 -7.10 9.37 -0.99
C LEU A 22 -8.54 9.90 -0.89
N PRO A 23 -8.75 11.21 -1.09
CA PRO A 23 -10.09 11.77 -1.22
C PRO A 23 -10.92 11.04 -2.29
N GLU A 24 -12.22 10.89 -2.03
CA GLU A 24 -13.16 10.25 -2.95
C GLU A 24 -13.09 10.91 -4.33
N GLY A 25 -13.14 10.10 -5.39
CA GLY A 25 -13.02 10.56 -6.77
C GLY A 25 -11.60 10.97 -7.19
N THR A 26 -10.60 10.87 -6.32
CA THR A 26 -9.19 11.15 -6.66
C THR A 26 -8.38 9.85 -6.67
N ILE A 27 -7.69 9.58 -7.78
CA ILE A 27 -6.75 8.47 -7.90
C ILE A 27 -5.36 8.94 -8.29
N VAL A 28 -4.35 8.16 -7.92
CA VAL A 28 -2.99 8.32 -8.43
C VAL A 28 -2.88 7.73 -9.83
N TYR A 29 -2.02 8.30 -10.67
CA TYR A 29 -1.62 7.69 -11.94
C TYR A 29 -0.09 7.66 -12.07
N GLY A 30 0.40 6.69 -12.84
CA GLY A 30 1.81 6.54 -13.09
C GLY A 30 2.14 5.20 -13.74
N LYS A 31 3.33 4.68 -13.48
CA LYS A 31 3.77 3.40 -14.05
C LYS A 31 3.13 2.25 -13.28
N ALA A 32 2.17 1.57 -13.93
CA ALA A 32 1.56 0.36 -13.40
C ALA A 32 2.61 -0.74 -13.17
N GLY A 33 2.48 -1.42 -12.03
CA GLY A 33 3.20 -2.64 -11.68
C GLY A 33 2.24 -3.83 -11.67
N ASP A 34 2.44 -4.71 -10.70
CA ASP A 34 1.66 -5.93 -10.55
C ASP A 34 0.16 -5.64 -10.31
N VAL A 35 -0.67 -6.49 -10.89
CA VAL A 35 -2.12 -6.50 -10.68
C VAL A 35 -2.49 -7.75 -9.92
N THR A 36 -3.24 -7.58 -8.83
CA THR A 36 -3.79 -8.66 -8.02
C THR A 36 -5.30 -8.52 -7.93
N THR A 37 -5.98 -9.59 -7.55
CA THR A 37 -7.41 -9.62 -7.29
C THR A 37 -7.69 -9.59 -5.79
N ALA A 38 -8.60 -8.72 -5.36
CA ALA A 38 -9.20 -8.75 -4.03
C ALA A 38 -10.42 -9.67 -4.01
N SER A 39 -10.85 -10.12 -2.83
CA SER A 39 -12.19 -10.70 -2.71
C SER A 39 -13.24 -9.58 -2.69
N ASP A 40 -13.11 -8.66 -1.75
CA ASP A 40 -13.97 -7.48 -1.62
C ASP A 40 -13.27 -6.28 -0.97
N ASP A 41 -12.22 -6.51 -0.17
CA ASP A 41 -11.52 -5.48 0.57
C ASP A 41 -10.15 -5.19 -0.06
N PRO A 42 -9.75 -3.93 -0.28
CA PRO A 42 -8.43 -3.58 -0.80
C PRO A 42 -7.27 -4.13 0.05
N ARG A 43 -7.49 -4.45 1.34
CA ARG A 43 -6.51 -5.14 2.21
C ARG A 43 -6.14 -6.53 1.73
N ASP A 44 -7.01 -7.22 1.01
CA ASP A 44 -6.72 -8.54 0.46
C ASP A 44 -5.54 -8.50 -0.52
N CYS A 45 -5.47 -7.44 -1.32
CA CYS A 45 -4.36 -7.18 -2.23
C CYS A 45 -3.06 -6.92 -1.48
N VAL A 46 -3.14 -6.13 -0.41
CA VAL A 46 -1.99 -5.81 0.46
C VAL A 46 -1.40 -7.07 1.07
N SER A 47 -2.23 -7.96 1.60
CA SER A 47 -1.78 -9.23 2.16
C SER A 47 -1.07 -10.12 1.14
N GLN A 48 -1.52 -10.12 -0.13
CA GLN A 48 -0.86 -10.87 -1.20
C GLN A 48 0.52 -10.29 -1.57
N TRP A 49 0.62 -8.97 -1.68
CA TRP A 49 1.90 -8.31 -1.93
C TRP A 49 2.88 -8.46 -0.76
N ASP A 50 2.37 -8.37 0.47
CA ASP A 50 3.15 -8.53 1.70
C ASP A 50 3.75 -9.93 1.79
N ALA A 51 2.91 -10.96 1.60
CA ALA A 51 3.36 -12.36 1.56
C ALA A 51 4.43 -12.63 0.49
N SER A 52 4.42 -11.83 -0.59
CA SER A 52 5.37 -11.92 -1.70
C SER A 52 6.56 -10.96 -1.57
N ASN A 53 6.70 -10.22 -0.47
CA ASN A 53 7.72 -9.18 -0.25
C ASN A 53 7.77 -8.14 -1.39
N SER A 54 6.60 -7.75 -1.90
CA SER A 54 6.43 -6.90 -3.08
C SER A 54 5.52 -5.69 -2.82
N LEU A 55 5.39 -5.30 -1.55
CA LEU A 55 4.49 -4.24 -1.09
C LEU A 55 4.72 -2.92 -1.85
N PRO A 56 3.75 -2.44 -2.65
CA PRO A 56 3.88 -1.16 -3.32
C PRO A 56 3.72 -0.01 -2.31
N LYS A 57 4.16 1.20 -2.67
CA LYS A 57 3.88 2.40 -1.84
C LYS A 57 2.48 2.94 -2.05
N THR A 58 1.88 2.67 -3.21
CA THR A 58 0.50 3.06 -3.52
C THR A 58 -0.09 2.12 -4.57
N PHE A 59 -1.42 2.04 -4.59
CA PHE A 59 -2.16 1.29 -5.58
C PHE A 59 -3.54 1.91 -5.82
N VAL A 60 -4.16 1.52 -6.92
CA VAL A 60 -5.57 1.81 -7.22
C VAL A 60 -6.35 0.51 -7.10
N TYR A 61 -7.41 0.53 -6.31
CA TYR A 61 -8.41 -0.53 -6.21
C TYR A 61 -9.58 -0.21 -7.14
N ASN A 62 -10.08 -1.21 -7.87
CA ASN A 62 -11.31 -1.12 -8.62
C ASN A 62 -12.33 -2.11 -8.02
N SER A 63 -13.39 -1.60 -7.43
CA SER A 63 -14.43 -2.38 -6.74
C SER A 63 -15.34 -3.15 -7.70
N ARG A 64 -15.48 -2.71 -8.96
CA ARG A 64 -16.24 -3.41 -10.00
C ARG A 64 -15.51 -4.66 -10.47
N SER A 65 -14.22 -4.55 -10.79
CA SER A 65 -13.40 -5.68 -11.26
C SER A 65 -12.76 -6.47 -10.12
N LYS A 66 -12.83 -5.97 -8.88
CA LYS A 66 -12.16 -6.55 -7.70
C LYS A 66 -10.66 -6.71 -7.90
N THR A 67 -10.03 -5.69 -8.50
CA THR A 67 -8.59 -5.71 -8.82
C THR A 67 -7.86 -4.56 -8.15
N CYS A 68 -6.63 -4.79 -7.72
CA CYS A 68 -5.71 -3.76 -7.29
C CYS A 68 -4.54 -3.66 -8.25
N THR A 69 -4.23 -2.45 -8.70
CA THR A 69 -3.08 -2.15 -9.56
C THR A 69 -2.05 -1.40 -8.74
N ALA A 70 -0.91 -2.05 -8.45
CA ALA A 70 0.23 -1.41 -7.84
C ALA A 70 0.78 -0.31 -8.76
N LEU A 71 1.24 0.81 -8.20
CA LEU A 71 2.06 1.77 -8.94
C LEU A 71 3.51 1.70 -8.48
N THR A 72 4.40 1.47 -9.45
CA THR A 72 5.86 1.47 -9.25
C THR A 72 6.43 2.88 -9.29
N SER A 73 5.70 3.83 -9.88
CA SER A 73 6.03 5.25 -9.89
C SER A 73 4.73 6.06 -9.98
N VAL A 74 4.68 7.21 -9.31
CA VAL A 74 3.53 8.12 -9.30
C VAL A 74 3.91 9.40 -10.03
N PHE A 75 3.13 9.79 -11.03
CA PHE A 75 3.37 11.01 -11.81
C PHE A 75 2.42 12.14 -11.40
N GLY A 76 1.29 11.82 -10.78
CA GLY A 76 0.31 12.79 -10.36
C GLY A 76 -0.97 12.13 -9.86
N THR A 77 -2.00 12.96 -9.69
CA THR A 77 -3.37 12.53 -9.42
C THR A 77 -4.29 12.90 -10.59
N ARG A 78 -5.40 12.18 -10.70
CA ARG A 78 -6.47 12.46 -11.66
C ARG A 78 -7.82 12.10 -11.05
N GLU A 79 -8.90 12.51 -11.70
CA GLU A 79 -10.23 12.02 -11.36
C GLU A 79 -10.32 10.51 -11.62
N GLY A 80 -10.81 9.79 -10.61
CA GLY A 80 -11.14 8.37 -10.68
C GLY A 80 -12.59 8.15 -11.07
N SER A 81 -12.89 6.96 -11.58
CA SER A 81 -14.27 6.53 -11.72
C SER A 81 -14.90 6.19 -10.36
N ASN A 82 -16.23 6.12 -10.28
CA ASN A 82 -16.96 5.78 -9.05
C ASN A 82 -16.61 4.40 -8.46
N ASP A 83 -16.02 3.53 -9.28
CA ASP A 83 -15.59 2.20 -8.86
C ASP A 83 -14.11 2.16 -8.47
N GLU A 84 -13.38 3.28 -8.55
CA GLU A 84 -11.95 3.37 -8.29
C GLU A 84 -11.62 4.16 -7.02
N GLU A 85 -10.73 3.59 -6.22
CA GLU A 85 -10.21 4.20 -5.00
C GLU A 85 -8.68 4.05 -4.98
N ALA A 86 -7.97 5.07 -4.51
CA ALA A 86 -6.52 5.02 -4.39
C ALA A 86 -6.10 5.00 -2.93
N PHE A 87 -5.06 4.21 -2.65
CA PHE A 87 -4.55 4.02 -1.30
C PHE A 87 -3.03 4.17 -1.26
N LEU A 88 -2.55 4.74 -0.16
CA LEU A 88 -1.14 4.73 0.23
C LEU A 88 -0.92 3.65 1.28
N ILE A 89 0.18 2.91 1.15
CA ILE A 89 0.58 1.89 2.11
C ILE A 89 1.65 2.46 3.03
N GLN A 90 1.38 2.42 4.34
CA GLN A 90 2.30 2.86 5.38
C GLN A 90 2.69 1.69 6.28
N GLU A 91 3.99 1.48 6.45
CA GLU A 91 4.56 0.48 7.35
C GLU A 91 4.94 1.18 8.66
N SER A 92 4.36 0.75 9.78
CA SER A 92 4.62 1.38 11.09
C SER A 92 6.00 1.01 11.62
N THR A 93 6.83 2.03 11.86
CA THR A 93 8.15 1.84 12.50
C THR A 93 8.31 2.52 13.86
N GLN A 94 7.48 3.51 14.23
CA GLN A 94 7.28 3.99 15.62
C GLN A 94 6.45 5.28 15.79
N ASN A 95 5.98 5.96 14.74
CA ASN A 95 5.15 7.17 14.90
C ASN A 95 4.17 7.32 13.74
N LEU A 96 2.94 6.81 13.90
CA LEU A 96 1.84 7.02 12.95
C LEU A 96 1.07 8.27 13.37
N CYS A 97 1.69 9.44 13.26
CA CYS A 97 0.87 10.64 13.15
C CYS A 97 0.09 10.52 11.83
N PRO A 98 -1.22 10.83 11.79
CA PRO A 98 -1.97 10.82 10.54
C PRO A 98 -1.26 11.76 9.57
N THR A 99 -0.58 11.18 8.58
CA THR A 99 0.04 11.96 7.52
C THR A 99 -1.08 12.39 6.59
N ASN A 100 -1.10 13.65 6.20
CA ASN A 100 -2.05 14.14 5.22
C ASN A 100 -1.88 13.34 3.91
N ALA A 101 -2.95 12.73 3.39
CA ALA A 101 -2.89 11.90 2.19
C ALA A 101 -2.33 12.67 0.99
N THR A 102 -2.69 13.95 0.85
CA THR A 102 -2.18 14.82 -0.22
C THR A 102 -0.68 15.04 -0.11
N GLU A 103 -0.18 15.39 1.09
CA GLU A 103 1.26 15.58 1.33
C GLU A 103 2.06 14.29 1.08
N ALA A 104 1.49 13.15 1.47
CA ALA A 104 2.11 11.85 1.22
C ALA A 104 2.18 11.52 -0.29
N VAL A 105 1.15 11.86 -1.07
CA VAL A 105 1.17 11.72 -2.54
C VAL A 105 2.19 12.66 -3.17
N GLU A 106 2.25 13.93 -2.76
CA GLU A 106 3.24 14.90 -3.27
C GLU A 106 4.68 14.42 -3.04
N LYS A 107 4.94 13.81 -1.88
CA LYS A 107 6.24 13.20 -1.59
C LYS A 107 6.56 12.01 -2.51
N LEU A 108 5.56 11.23 -2.94
CA LEU A 108 5.75 10.17 -3.92
C LEU A 108 6.03 10.74 -5.32
N ILE A 109 5.30 11.78 -5.73
CA ILE A 109 5.51 12.46 -7.02
C ILE A 109 6.93 13.05 -7.09
N GLY A 110 7.37 13.74 -6.03
CA GLY A 110 8.70 14.34 -5.98
C GLY A 110 9.85 13.33 -6.07
N ARG A 111 9.63 12.06 -5.71
CA ARG A 111 10.61 10.98 -5.87
C ARG A 111 10.68 10.42 -7.28
N ALA A 112 9.65 10.58 -8.11
CA ALA A 112 9.63 10.09 -9.49
C ALA A 112 10.37 11.03 -10.47
N LEU A 113 10.72 12.24 -10.04
CA LEU A 113 11.40 13.27 -10.85
C LEU A 113 12.92 13.31 -10.67
N ILE A 114 13.50 12.34 -9.94
CA ILE A 114 14.94 12.17 -9.69
C ILE A 114 15.39 10.86 -10.33
#